data_AF-A0A7X8CMB9-F1
#
_entry.id   AF-A0A7X8CMB9-F1
#
_cell.length_a   1.000
_cell.length_b   1.000
_cell.length_c   1.000
_cell.angle_alpha   90.00
_cell.angle_beta   90.00
_cell.angle_gamma   90.00
#
_symmetry.space_group_name_H-M   'P 1'
#
loop_
_entity.id
_entity.type
_entity.pdbx_description
1 polymer ?
#
loop_
_entity_poly.entity_id
_entity_poly.type
_entity_poly.pdbx_seq_one_letter_code
_entity_poly.pdbx_strand_id
1 'polypeptide(L)' 'MAHTDPIADMLTRIRNSLKARENTVVVPYSKLKGELARILKEEGYIQNYKIAARENKS' A
#
# COMPACT_ATOMS: atom_id res chain seq x y z
N MET A 1 13.57 -13.62 7.00
CA MET A 1 12.10 -13.71 7.06
C MET A 1 11.58 -13.93 5.65
N ALA A 2 10.92 -15.06 5.41
CA ALA A 2 10.36 -15.37 4.09
C ALA A 2 9.23 -14.38 3.79
N HIS A 3 9.35 -13.70 2.65
CA HIS A 3 8.41 -12.70 2.15
C HIS A 3 7.25 -13.42 1.44
N THR A 4 6.54 -14.31 2.15
CA THR A 4 5.64 -15.28 1.52
C THR A 4 4.33 -14.69 1.00
N ASP A 5 3.85 -13.57 1.54
CA ASP A 5 2.63 -12.94 1.05
C ASP A 5 2.74 -11.40 0.98
N PRO A 6 2.97 -10.85 -0.23
CA PRO A 6 2.99 -9.40 -0.46
C PRO A 6 1.66 -8.67 -0.15
N ILE A 7 0.52 -9.36 -0.18
CA ILE A 7 -0.79 -8.78 0.16
C ILE A 7 -0.95 -8.69 1.67
N ALA A 8 -0.65 -9.78 2.39
CA ALA A 8 -0.69 -9.75 3.85
C ALA A 8 0.27 -8.69 4.43
N ASP A 9 1.47 -8.52 3.85
CA ASP A 9 2.39 -7.44 4.23
C ASP A 9 1.77 -6.05 4.00
N MET A 10 1.17 -5.81 2.82
CA MET A 10 0.51 -4.54 2.51
C MET A 10 -0.63 -4.22 3.49
N LEU A 11 -1.52 -5.18 3.75
CA LEU A 11 -2.64 -5.00 4.69
C LEU A 11 -2.15 -4.80 6.12
N THR A 12 -1.09 -5.50 6.52
CA THR A 12 -0.46 -5.32 7.84
C THR A 12 0.10 -3.92 8.00
N ARG A 13 0.77 -3.37 6.98
CA ARG A 13 1.29 -1.99 6.99
C ARG A 13 0.17 -0.96 7.10
N ILE A 14 -0.92 -1.12 6.33
CA ILE A 14 -2.09 -0.23 6.41
C ILE A 14 -2.66 -0.25 7.83
N ARG A 15 -2.92 -1.44 8.40
CA ARG A 15 -3.45 -1.58 9.76
C ARG A 15 -2.54 -0.93 10.81
N ASN A 16 -1.23 -1.14 10.70
CA ASN A 16 -0.27 -0.56 11.65
C ASN A 16 -0.20 0.97 11.53
N SER A 17 -0.30 1.51 10.31
CA SER A 17 -0.34 2.96 10.06
C SER A 17 -1.59 3.60 10.67
N LEU A 18 -2.75 2.93 10.54
CA LEU A 18 -3.99 3.37 11.19
C LEU A 18 -3.86 3.39 12.72
N LYS A 19 -3.23 2.37 13.32
CA LYS A 19 -2.94 2.34 14.76
C LYS A 19 -1.99 3.46 15.19
N ALA A 20 -1.04 3.82 14.34
CA ALA A 20 -0.11 4.93 14.53
C ALA A 20 -0.73 6.31 14.22
N ARG A 21 -2.00 6.37 13.78
CA ARG A 21 -2.71 7.59 13.37
C ARG A 21 -2.05 8.32 12.19
N GLU A 22 -1.40 7.56 11.32
CA GLU A 22 -0.83 8.07 10.08
C GLU A 22 -1.93 8.20 9.01
N ASN A 23 -1.96 9.34 8.31
CA ASN A 23 -2.93 9.59 7.24
C ASN A 23 -2.54 8.94 5.91
N THR A 24 -1.26 8.57 5.75
CA THR A 24 -0.71 8.02 4.52
C THR A 24 0.28 6.91 4.82
N VAL A 25 0.30 5.86 3.99
CA VAL A 25 1.25 4.76 4.09
C VAL A 25 1.96 4.55 2.75
N VAL A 26 3.27 4.33 2.82
CA VAL A 26 4.08 3.97 1.65
C VAL A 26 4.30 2.46 1.64
N VAL A 27 3.99 1.84 0.50
CA VAL A 27 4.17 0.41 0.30
C VAL A 27 5.00 0.17 -0.98
N PRO A 28 5.88 -0.86 -1.01
CA PRO A 28 6.57 -1.22 -2.24
C PRO A 28 5.57 -1.54 -3.35
N TYR A 29 5.77 -1.01 -4.54
CA TYR A 29 4.83 -1.23 -5.64
C TYR A 29 4.95 -2.64 -6.25
N SER A 30 3.82 -3.22 -6.63
CA SER A 30 3.71 -4.33 -7.59
C SER A 30 2.36 -4.21 -8.31
N LYS A 31 2.22 -4.82 -9.49
CA LYS A 31 0.96 -4.76 -10.25
C LYS A 31 -0.24 -5.25 -9.42
N LEU A 32 -0.08 -6.36 -8.70
CA LEU A 32 -1.12 -6.91 -7.82
C LEU A 32 -1.53 -5.94 -6.70
N LYS A 33 -0.55 -5.29 -6.05
CA LYS A 33 -0.82 -4.30 -5.00
C LYS A 33 -1.48 -3.03 -5.55
N GLY A 34 -1.17 -2.67 -6.79
CA GLY A 34 -1.85 -1.60 -7.53
C GLY A 34 -3.33 -1.89 -7.76
N GLU A 35 -3.67 -3.09 -8.23
CA GLU A 35 -5.06 -3.51 -8.40
C GLU A 35 -5.80 -3.60 -7.06
N LEU A 36 -5.15 -4.08 -6.00
CA LEU A 36 -5.76 -4.09 -4.66
C LEU A 36 -6.05 -2.66 -4.17
N ALA A 37 -5.13 -1.71 -4.36
CA ALA A 37 -5.36 -0.31 -4.00
C ALA A 37 -6.51 0.31 -4.81
N ARG A 38 -6.66 -0.07 -6.09
CA ARG A 38 -7.80 0.33 -6.93
C ARG A 38 -9.12 -0.16 -6.34
N ILE A 39 -9.23 -1.45 -6.02
CA ILE A 39 -10.43 -2.04 -5.42
C ILE A 39 -10.74 -1.37 -4.07
N LEU A 40 -9.74 -1.20 -3.21
CA LEU A 40 -9.93 -0.53 -1.91
C LEU A 40 -10.47 0.90 -2.07
N LYS A 41 -10.09 1.60 -3.13
CA LYS A 41 -10.61 2.94 -3.44
C LYS A 41 -12.05 2.88 -3.97
N GLU A 42 -12.33 1.97 -4.89
CA GLU A 42 -13.67 1.79 -5.48
C GLU A 42 -14.72 1.43 -4.43
N GLU A 43 -14.35 0.57 -3.49
CA GLU A 43 -15.20 0.17 -2.35
C GLU A 43 -15.24 1.24 -1.22
N GLY A 44 -14.48 2.33 -1.35
CA GLY A 44 -14.48 3.44 -0.39
C GLY A 44 -13.68 3.21 0.90
N TYR A 45 -12.85 2.16 0.99
CA TYR A 45 -12.00 1.90 2.16
C TYR A 45 -10.81 2.87 2.27
N ILE A 46 -10.34 3.41 1.14
CA ILE A 46 -9.30 4.44 1.10
C ILE A 46 -9.74 5.62 0.25
N GLN A 47 -9.32 6.83 0.62
CA GLN A 47 -9.68 8.03 -0.13
C GLN A 47 -8.98 8.10 -1.50
N ASN A 48 -7.68 7.79 -1.54
CA ASN A 48 -6.90 7.82 -2.78
C ASN A 48 -5.61 7.01 -2.67
N TYR A 49 -5.00 6.71 -3.82
CA TYR A 49 -3.66 6.14 -3.91
C TYR A 49 -2.88 6.76 -5.08
N LYS A 50 -1.55 6.74 -5.00
CA LYS A 50 -0.66 7.19 -6.07
C LYS A 50 0.50 6.21 -6.20
N ILE A 51 0.94 5.96 -7.44
CA ILE A 51 2.15 5.20 -7.72
C ILE A 51 3.29 6.21 -7.85
N ALA A 52 4.19 6.24 -6.87
CA ALA A 52 5.41 7.03 -6.97
C ALA A 52 6.36 6.32 -7.94
N ALA A 53 6.74 6.98 -9.04
CA ALA A 53 7.88 6.55 -9.82
C ALA A 53 9.11 6.61 -8.90
N ARG A 54 9.96 5.57 -8.94
CA ARG A 54 11.25 5.63 -8.26
C ARG A 54 12.02 6.81 -8.84
N GLU A 55 12.23 7.87 -8.06
CA GLU A 55 13.36 8.77 -8.31
C GLU A 55 14.62 7.95 -8.05
N ASN A 56 15.23 7.46 -9.12
CA ASN A 56 16.65 7.11 -9.08
C ASN A 56 17.41 8.43 -8.86
N LYS A 57 17.62 8.81 -7.60
CA LYS A 57 18.69 9.75 -7.29
C LYS A 57 20.01 9.05 -7.63
N SER A 58 20.56 9.38 -8.80
CA SER A 58 21.95 9.17 -9.17
C SER A 58 22.88 9.94 -8.25
#